data_AF-A0A1G2H6G3-F1
#
_entry.id   AF-A0A1G2H6G3-F1
#
_cell.length_a   1.000
_cell.length_b   1.000
_cell.length_c   1.000
_cell.angle_alpha   90.00
_cell.angle_beta   90.00
_cell.angle_gamma   90.00
#
_symmetry.space_group_name_H-M   'P 1'
#
loop_
_entity.id
_entity.type
_entity.pdbx_description
1 polymer ?
#
loop_
_entity_poly.entity_id
_entity_poly.type
_entity_poly.pdbx_seq_one_letter_code
_entity_poly.pdbx_strand_id
1 'polypeptide(L)' 'MTQKVLRVGTSAAVTIPKKSLKELGLKIGDEVNINIDRDKKTVLIKPVFGLSPETAKIAKLTLNFINKYRKDLEKLANS' A
#
# COMPACT_ATOMS: atom_id res chain seq x y z
N MET A 1 21.96 4.11 -3.08
CA MET A 1 21.98 5.59 -2.96
C MET A 1 21.79 5.94 -1.49
N THR A 2 22.51 6.94 -1.01
CA THR A 2 22.42 7.40 0.38
C THR A 2 21.97 8.85 0.38
N GLN A 3 20.94 9.17 1.14
CA GLN A 3 20.37 10.51 1.25
C GLN A 3 20.50 10.98 2.70
N LYS A 4 20.72 12.28 2.92
CA LYS A 4 20.78 12.85 4.27
C LYS A 4 19.38 13.04 4.84
N VAL A 5 19.27 12.88 6.16
CA VAL A 5 18.08 13.29 6.92
C VAL A 5 18.15 14.80 7.14
N LEU A 6 17.06 15.49 6.83
CA LEU A 6 16.91 16.93 6.90
C LEU A 6 15.87 17.29 7.96
N ARG A 7 16.08 18.40 8.68
CA ARG A 7 15.09 18.95 9.61
C ARG A 7 14.01 19.73 8.83
N VAL A 8 12.75 19.44 9.12
CA VAL A 8 11.58 20.13 8.55
C VAL A 8 10.65 20.53 9.69
N GLY A 9 10.72 21.79 10.13
CA GLY A 9 10.00 22.28 11.30
C GLY A 9 10.43 21.53 12.59
N THR A 10 9.47 20.84 13.21
CA THR A 10 9.65 19.94 14.35
C THR A 10 9.89 18.48 13.94
N SER A 11 9.90 18.17 12.65
CA SER A 11 10.00 16.82 12.08
C SER A 11 11.30 16.63 11.28
N ALA A 12 11.51 15.41 10.77
CA ALA A 12 12.62 15.04 9.90
C ALA A 12 12.12 14.46 8.56
N ALA A 13 12.88 14.67 7.49
CA ALA A 13 12.56 14.18 6.15
C ALA A 13 13.81 13.66 5.42
N VAL A 14 13.59 12.81 4.41
CA VAL A 14 14.62 12.37 3.45
C VAL A 14 14.16 12.71 2.04
N THR A 15 15.10 13.04 1.16
CA THR A 15 14.78 13.37 -0.22
C THR A 15 14.72 12.10 -1.07
N ILE A 16 13.59 11.87 -1.74
CA ILE A 16 13.44 10.80 -2.72
C ILE A 16 13.78 11.37 -4.11
N PRO A 17 14.77 10.81 -4.84
CA PRO A 17 15.14 11.28 -6.16
C PRO A 17 13.97 11.20 -7.15
N LYS A 18 13.96 12.10 -8.13
CA LYS A 18 12.91 12.14 -9.17
C LYS A 18 12.73 10.80 -9.90
N LYS A 19 13.82 10.05 -10.12
CA LYS A 19 13.77 8.73 -10.77
C LYS A 19 12.99 7.73 -9.92
N SER A 20 13.36 7.59 -8.65
CA SER A 20 12.68 6.69 -7.69
C SER A 20 11.24 7.12 -7.41
N LEU A 21 10.96 8.43 -7.39
CA LEU A 21 9.58 8.93 -7.22
C LEU A 21 8.67 8.48 -8.37
N LYS A 22 9.17 8.53 -9.62
CA LYS A 22 8.46 8.01 -10.80
C LYS A 22 8.28 6.49 -10.76
N GLU A 23 9.33 5.75 -10.39
CA GLU A 23 9.28 4.28 -10.27
C GLU A 23 8.27 3.83 -9.21
N LEU A 24 8.14 4.58 -8.12
CA LEU A 24 7.15 4.34 -7.06
C LEU A 24 5.73 4.82 -7.43
N GLY A 25 5.56 5.49 -8.58
CA GLY A 25 4.28 6.07 -8.99
C GLY A 25 3.79 7.21 -8.10
N LEU A 26 4.69 7.84 -7.34
CA LEU A 26 4.38 8.92 -6.40
C LEU A 26 4.53 10.30 -7.04
N LYS A 27 3.78 11.25 -6.52
CA LYS A 27 3.87 12.69 -6.80
C LYS A 27 4.00 13.47 -5.50
N ILE A 28 4.45 14.72 -5.62
CA ILE A 28 4.53 15.62 -4.46
C ILE A 28 3.09 15.89 -3.99
N GLY A 29 2.82 15.65 -2.70
CA GLY A 29 1.49 15.79 -2.10
C GLY A 29 0.72 14.47 -1.96
N ASP A 30 1.21 13.37 -2.54
CA ASP A 30 0.57 12.06 -2.37
C ASP A 30 0.71 11.53 -0.94
N GLU A 31 -0.32 10.85 -0.47
CA GLU A 31 -0.29 10.14 0.80
C GLU A 31 0.50 8.83 0.70
N VAL A 32 1.26 8.54 1.74
CA VAL A 32 2.09 7.33 1.85
C VAL A 32 1.88 6.66 3.20
N ASN A 33 1.94 5.34 3.22
CA ASN A 33 1.95 4.56 4.45
C ASN A 33 3.40 4.37 4.90
N ILE A 34 3.66 4.65 6.18
CA ILE A 34 4.98 4.55 6.79
C ILE A 34 4.91 3.48 7.87
N ASN A 35 5.69 2.41 7.72
CA ASN A 35 5.86 1.39 8.73
C ASN A 35 7.28 1.44 9.32
N ILE A 36 7.38 1.40 10.65
CA ILE A 36 8.65 1.45 11.38
C ILE A 36 8.87 0.10 12.06
N ASP A 37 9.84 -0.66 11.54
CA ASP A 37 10.35 -1.86 12.18
C ASP A 37 11.46 -1.44 13.16
N ARG A 38 11.15 -1.44 14.45
CA ARG A 38 12.07 -1.02 15.52
C ARG A 38 13.21 -2.00 15.73
N ASP A 39 12.95 -3.29 15.55
CA ASP A 39 13.95 -4.35 15.77
C ASP A 39 15.02 -4.29 14.68
N LYS A 40 14.60 -4.07 13.43
CA LYS A 40 15.50 -3.93 12.27
C LYS A 40 15.92 -2.49 12.01
N LYS A 41 15.48 -1.53 12.83
CA LYS A 41 15.71 -0.08 12.66
C LYS A 41 15.46 0.38 11.21
N THR A 42 14.39 -0.12 10.61
CA THR A 42 14.07 0.09 9.20
C THR A 42 12.74 0.82 9.06
N VAL A 43 12.68 1.77 8.13
CA VAL A 43 11.45 2.46 7.75
C VAL A 43 11.06 2.01 6.35
N LEU A 44 9.84 1.53 6.19
CA LEU A 44 9.28 1.12 4.92
C LEU A 44 8.17 2.10 4.51
N ILE A 45 8.36 2.74 3.36
CA ILE A 45 7.41 3.70 2.79
C ILE A 45 6.73 3.03 1.61
N LYS A 46 5.40 3.03 1.57
CA LYS A 46 4.60 2.49 0.47
C LYS A 46 3.58 3.53 0.02
N PRO A 47 3.32 3.67 -1.30
CA PRO A 47 2.22 4.48 -1.79
C PRO A 47 0.89 4.00 -1.20
N VAL A 48 0.02 4.93 -0.80
CA VAL A 48 -1.37 4.60 -0.52
C VAL A 48 -2.10 4.53 -1.86
N PHE A 49 -2.14 3.33 -2.45
CA PHE A 49 -3.08 3.09 -3.53
C PHE A 49 -4.47 2.98 -2.90
N GLY A 50 -5.25 4.06 -2.95
CA GLY A 50 -6.69 3.94 -2.76
C GLY A 50 -7.19 2.86 -3.71
N LEU A 51 -8.03 1.93 -3.23
CA LEU A 51 -8.72 1.02 -4.12
C LEU A 51 -9.41 1.87 -5.18
N SER A 52 -9.08 1.66 -6.46
CA SER A 52 -9.82 2.35 -7.51
C SER A 52 -11.31 2.01 -7.32
N PRO A 53 -12.24 2.91 -7.68
CA PRO A 53 -13.67 2.62 -7.58
C PRO A 53 -14.04 1.30 -8.26
N GLU A 54 -13.31 0.95 -9.33
CA GLU A 54 -13.40 -0.31 -10.03
C GLU A 54 -12.93 -1.50 -9.19
N THR A 55 -11.75 -1.44 -8.57
CA THR A 55 -11.25 -2.50 -7.68
C THR A 55 -12.15 -2.68 -6.46
N ALA A 56 -12.66 -1.59 -5.89
CA ALA A 56 -13.63 -1.66 -4.79
C ALA A 56 -14.94 -2.34 -5.22
N LYS A 57 -15.42 -2.05 -6.44
CA LYS A 57 -16.59 -2.71 -7.03
C LYS A 57 -16.34 -4.20 -7.26
N ILE A 58 -15.19 -4.57 -7.82
CA ILE A 58 -14.79 -5.96 -8.03
C ILE A 58 -14.73 -6.69 -6.68
N ALA A 59 -14.05 -6.13 -5.68
CA ALA A 59 -13.95 -6.73 -4.34
C ALA A 59 -15.33 -6.99 -3.72
N LYS A 60 -16.26 -6.02 -3.85
CA LYS A 60 -17.65 -6.19 -3.38
C LYS A 60 -18.39 -7.30 -4.13
N LEU A 61 -18.28 -7.35 -5.45
CA LEU A 61 -18.89 -8.39 -6.28
C LEU A 61 -18.34 -9.78 -5.94
N THR A 62 -17.02 -9.90 -5.79
CA THR A 62 -16.35 -11.15 -5.40
C THR A 62 -16.80 -11.61 -4.03
N LEU A 63 -16.85 -10.71 -3.04
CA LEU A 63 -17.32 -11.04 -1.70
C LEU A 63 -18.79 -11.52 -1.71
N ASN A 64 -19.65 -10.84 -2.49
CA ASN A 64 -21.05 -11.25 -2.64
C ASN A 64 -21.17 -12.62 -3.31
N PHE A 65 -20.37 -12.90 -4.34
CA PHE A 65 -20.33 -14.20 -5.00
C PHE A 65 -19.90 -15.31 -4.03
N ILE A 66 -18.81 -15.10 -3.28
CA ILE A 66 -18.31 -16.04 -2.28
C ILE A 66 -19.39 -16.32 -1.23
N ASN A 67 -20.07 -15.28 -0.74
CA ASN A 67 -21.11 -15.44 0.27
C ASN A 67 -22.33 -16.19 -0.28
N LYS A 68 -22.74 -15.90 -1.52
CA LYS A 68 -23.88 -16.56 -2.16
C LYS A 68 -23.65 -18.06 -2.36
N TYR A 69 -22.43 -18.45 -2.76
CA TYR A 69 -22.09 -19.85 -3.10
C TYR A 69 -21.19 -20.52 -2.06
N ARG A 70 -21.12 -20.01 -0.82
CA ARG A 70 -20.15 -20.47 0.18
C ARG A 70 -20.16 -21.98 0.38
N LYS A 71 -21.35 -22.57 0.54
CA LYS A 71 -21.51 -24.03 0.74
C LYS A 71 -21.02 -24.84 -0.46
N ASP A 72 -21.22 -24.34 -1.67
CA ASP A 72 -20.81 -25.03 -2.90
C ASP A 72 -19.29 -24.93 -3.10
N LEU A 73 -18.72 -23.76 -2.83
CA LEU A 73 -17.27 -23.54 -2.85
C LEU A 73 -16.55 -24.39 -1.80
N GLU A 74 -17.11 -24.53 -0.60
CA GLU A 74 -16.58 -25.39 0.47
C GLU A 74 -16.65 -26.87 0.10
N LYS A 75 -17.71 -27.32 -0.57
CA LYS A 75 -17.79 -28.69 -1.09
C LYS A 75 -16.76 -28.94 -2.20
N LEU A 76 -16.55 -27.95 -3.08
CA LEU A 76 -15.58 -28.03 -4.18
C LEU A 76 -14.14 -28.13 -3.64
N ALA A 77 -13.82 -27.38 -2.59
CA ALA A 77 -12.49 -27.39 -1.98
C ALA A 77 -12.17 -28.70 -1.21
N ASN A 78 -13.20 -29.45 -0.82
CA ASN A 78 -13.08 -30.72 -0.12
C ASN A 78 -13.36 -31.95 -1.02
N SER A 79 -13.49 -31.73 -2.33
CA SER A 79 -13.56 -32.79 -3.35
C SER A 79 -12.18 -33.06 -3.92
#